data_AF-A0AAU9Y2D9-F1
#
_entry.id   AF-A0AAU9Y2D9-F1
#
_cell.length_a   1.000
_cell.length_b   1.000
_cell.length_c   1.000
_cell.angle_alpha   90.00
_cell.angle_beta   90.00
_cell.angle_gamma   90.00
#
_symmetry.space_group_name_H-M   'P 1'
#
loop_
_entity.id
_entity.type
_entity.pdbx_description
1 polymer ?
#
loop_
_entity_poly.entity_id
_entity_poly.type
_entity_poly.pdbx_seq_one_letter_code
_entity_poly.pdbx_strand_id
1 'polypeptide(L)' 'GRLLLKWTAYEALLYSKYTTKSDVWSYGVVLYEIFTIGSLPYLRMDRRKIANLLQQGYRMLKPKHVDDKS' A
#
# COMPACT_ATOMS: atom_id res chain seq x y z
N GLY A 1 6.27 -16.73 0.67
CA GLY A 1 6.26 -15.32 1.11
C GLY A 1 4.94 -14.68 0.74
N ARG A 2 4.12 -14.31 1.74
CA ARG A 2 2.76 -13.76 1.55
C ARG A 2 2.70 -12.23 1.73
N LEU A 3 3.82 -11.64 2.16
CA LEU A 3 3.96 -10.23 2.51
C LEU A 3 3.95 -9.36 1.23
N LEU A 4 4.89 -9.58 0.32
CA LEU A 4 5.23 -8.68 -0.80
C LEU A 4 4.03 -8.01 -1.50
N LEU A 5 2.98 -8.74 -1.84
CA LEU A 5 1.88 -8.27 -2.68
C LEU A 5 1.12 -7.02 -2.20
N LYS A 6 1.06 -6.75 -0.89
CA LYS A 6 0.39 -5.53 -0.38
C LYS A 6 1.29 -4.31 -0.35
N TRP A 7 2.60 -4.53 -0.41
CA TRP A 7 3.64 -3.50 -0.42
C TRP A 7 4.14 -3.23 -1.84
N THR A 8 3.86 -4.11 -2.80
CA THR A 8 4.27 -3.95 -4.19
C THR A 8 3.42 -2.91 -4.92
N ALA A 9 4.08 -2.03 -5.67
CA ALA A 9 3.42 -1.07 -6.54
C ALA A 9 2.62 -1.74 -7.66
N TYR A 10 1.60 -1.04 -8.17
CA TYR A 10 0.73 -1.57 -9.22
C TYR A 10 1.49 -1.97 -10.49
N GLU A 11 2.46 -1.16 -10.92
CA GLU A 11 3.30 -1.44 -12.08
C GLU A 11 4.23 -2.65 -11.88
N ALA A 12 4.73 -2.84 -10.65
CA ALA A 12 5.56 -3.98 -10.30
C ALA A 12 4.71 -5.26 -10.17
N LEU A 13 3.44 -5.15 -9.74
CA LEU A 13 2.50 -6.27 -9.67
C LEU A 13 2.08 -6.80 -11.04
N LEU A 14 1.85 -5.91 -12.02
CA LEU A 14 1.33 -6.30 -13.33
C LEU A 14 2.42 -6.59 -14.36
N TYR A 15 3.47 -5.77 -14.37
CA TYR A 15 4.47 -5.80 -15.43
C TYR A 15 5.84 -6.28 -14.94
N SER A 16 5.94 -6.71 -13.67
CA SER A 16 7.21 -7.05 -13.02
C SER A 16 8.27 -5.94 -13.18
N LYS A 17 7.81 -4.69 -13.29
CA LYS A 17 8.67 -3.52 -13.52
C LYS A 17 9.00 -2.85 -12.20
N TYR A 18 10.22 -3.06 -11.73
CA TYR A 18 10.75 -2.43 -10.52
C TYR A 18 11.48 -1.15 -10.90
N THR A 19 11.12 -0.05 -10.24
CA THR A 19 11.69 1.28 -10.46
C THR A 19 11.82 2.00 -9.13
N THR A 20 12.55 3.12 -9.11
CA THR A 20 12.58 4.00 -7.93
C THR A 20 11.17 4.43 -7.49
N LYS A 21 10.20 4.51 -8.41
CA LYS A 21 8.80 4.83 -8.06
C LYS A 21 8.09 3.67 -7.35
N SER A 22 8.40 2.42 -7.70
CA SER A 22 7.87 1.26 -6.98
C SER A 22 8.46 1.14 -5.58
N ASP A 23 9.70 1.60 -5.40
CA ASP A 23 10.33 1.65 -4.07
C ASP A 23 9.69 2.74 -3.20
N VAL A 24 9.43 3.92 -3.78
CA VAL A 24 8.68 5.00 -3.10
C VAL A 24 7.28 4.55 -2.69
N TRP A 25 6.60 3.75 -3.52
CA TRP A 25 5.33 3.12 -3.16
C TRP A 25 5.47 2.22 -1.92
N SER A 26 6.43 1.29 -1.96
CA SER A 26 6.67 0.36 -0.86
C SER A 26 7.01 1.09 0.44
N TYR A 27 7.81 2.16 0.35
CA TYR A 27 8.12 3.05 1.46
C TYR A 27 6.88 3.74 2.02
N GLY A 28 5.96 4.22 1.17
CA GLY A 28 4.68 4.77 1.61
C GLY A 28 3.81 3.77 2.37
N VAL A 29 3.82 2.49 1.97
CA VAL A 29 3.14 1.42 2.72
C VAL A 29 3.79 1.19 4.08
N VAL A 30 5.12 1.20 4.16
CA VAL A 30 5.85 1.09 5.45
C VAL A 30 5.54 2.26 6.36
N LEU A 31 5.52 3.49 5.84
CA LEU A 31 5.12 4.67 6.63
C LEU A 31 3.72 4.50 7.20
N TYR A 32 2.77 4.02 6.39
CA TYR A 32 1.42 3.72 6.85
C TYR A 32 1.43 2.73 8.03
N GLU A 33 2.23 1.66 7.97
CA GLU A 33 2.36 0.70 9.07
C GLU A 33 2.95 1.32 10.33
N ILE A 34 3.99 2.13 10.19
CA ILE A 34 4.60 2.85 11.33
C ILE A 34 3.56 3.74 12.00
N PHE A 35 2.88 4.57 11.21
CA PHE A 35 1.85 5.47 11.74
C PHE A 35 0.68 4.72 12.34
N THR A 36 0.33 3.54 11.84
CA THR A 36 -0.77 2.72 12.36
C THR A 36 -0.35 1.71 13.42
N ILE A 37 0.86 1.84 13.98
CA ILE A 37 1.40 0.98 15.04
C ILE A 37 1.33 -0.51 14.62
N GLY A 38 1.80 -0.80 13.40
CA GLY A 38 1.85 -2.14 12.84
C GLY A 38 0.51 -2.66 12.31
N SER A 39 -0.46 -1.78 11.99
CA SER A 39 -1.69 -2.25 11.37
C SER A 39 -1.43 -2.74 9.94
N LEU A 40 -2.13 -3.82 9.55
CA LEU A 40 -1.92 -4.43 8.24
C LEU A 40 -2.45 -3.53 7.11
N PRO A 41 -1.64 -3.22 6.08
CA PRO A 41 -2.10 -2.44 4.94
C PRO A 41 -3.22 -3.18 4.20
N TYR A 42 -4.19 -2.42 3.68
CA TYR A 42 -5.39 -2.95 3.01
C TYR A 42 -6.07 -4.08 3.82
N LEU A 43 -6.47 -3.75 5.06
CA LEU A 43 -7.05 -4.69 6.02
C LEU A 43 -8.24 -5.44 5.39
N ARG A 44 -8.26 -6.78 5.50
CA ARG A 44 -9.33 -7.67 5.02
C ARG A 44 -9.64 -7.63 3.52
N MET A 45 -8.73 -7.10 2.69
CA MET A 45 -8.89 -7.14 1.24
C MET A 45 -8.09 -8.28 0.60
N ASP A 46 -8.73 -9.01 -0.31
CA ASP A 46 -8.05 -10.01 -1.14
C ASP A 46 -7.15 -9.33 -2.19
N ARG A 47 -6.09 -10.01 -2.63
CA ARG A 47 -5.15 -9.55 -3.65
C ARG A 47 -5.84 -9.04 -4.92
N ARG A 48 -6.83 -9.77 -5.43
CA ARG A 48 -7.57 -9.38 -6.64
C ARG A 48 -8.35 -8.09 -6.42
N LYS A 49 -8.93 -7.95 -5.22
CA LYS A 49 -9.67 -6.74 -4.83
C LYS A 49 -8.74 -5.54 -4.72
N ILE A 50 -7.55 -5.73 -4.13
CA ILE A 50 -6.53 -4.66 -4.03
C ILE A 50 -6.10 -4.22 -5.43
N ALA A 51 -5.74 -5.13 -6.33
CA ALA A 51 -5.33 -4.78 -7.69
C ALA A 51 -6.41 -3.98 -8.45
N ASN A 52 -7.68 -4.41 -8.37
CA ASN A 52 -8.80 -3.69 -9.00
C ASN A 52 -9.00 -2.30 -8.38
N LEU A 53 -8.92 -2.18 -7.06
CA LEU A 53 -9.03 -0.88 -6.38
C LEU A 53 -7.90 0.06 -6.77
N LEU A 54 -6.67 -0.44 -6.81
CA LEU A 54 -5.51 0.35 -7.23
C LEU A 54 -5.65 0.85 -8.67
N GLN A 55 -6.18 0.00 -9.57
CA GLN A 55 -6.50 0.38 -10.96
C GLN A 55 -7.59 1.47 -11.01
N GLN A 56 -8.56 1.45 -10.10
CA GLN A 56 -9.61 2.47 -9.99
C GLN A 56 -9.13 3.76 -9.31
N GLY A 57 -7.84 3.86 -8.95
CA GLY A 57 -7.27 5.05 -8.30
C GLY A 57 -7.45 5.08 -6.77
N TYR A 58 -8.01 4.04 -6.16
CA TYR A 58 -8.13 3.95 -4.71
C TYR A 58 -6.74 3.95 -4.03
N ARG A 59 -6.65 4.56 -2.85
CA ARG A 59 -5.46 4.57 -1.98
C ARG A 59 -5.89 4.31 -0.54
N MET A 60 -4.95 3.88 0.31
CA MET A 60 -5.25 3.62 1.73
C MET A 60 -5.80 4.87 2.40
N LEU A 61 -6.86 4.69 3.19
CA LEU A 61 -7.45 5.78 3.97
C LEU A 61 -6.47 6.25 5.03
N LYS A 62 -6.42 7.57 5.24
CA LYS A 62 -5.66 8.17 6.33
C LYS A 62 -6.12 7.57 7.67
N PRO A 63 -5.20 7.11 8.54
CA PRO A 63 -5.56 6.61 9.86
C PRO A 63 -6.20 7.70 10.71
N LYS A 64 -7.26 7.36 11.47
CA LYS A 64 -8.05 8.34 12.25
C LYS A 64 -7.25 9.05 13.34
N HIS A 65 -6.22 8.41 13.87
CA HIS A 65 -5.40 8.93 14.97
C HIS A 65 -4.19 9.74 14.49
N VAL A 66 -3.97 9.82 13.17
CA VAL A 66 -2.98 10.74 12.59
C VAL A 66 -3.72 12.05 12.33
N ASP A 67 -3.53 13.05 13.18
CA ASP A 67 -4.13 14.38 13.00
C ASP A 67 -3.45 15.13 11.83
N ASP A 68 -4.13 16.06 11.15
CA ASP A 68 -3.48 17.00 10.20
C ASP A 68 -2.79 18.15 10.91
N LYS A 69 -3.00 18.31 12.22
CA LYS A 69 -2.36 19.34 13.03
C LYS A 69 -1.00 18.87 13.52
N SER A 70 0.04 19.18 12.74
CA SER A 70 1.39 19.46 13.26
C SER A 70 1.54 20.97 13.43
#